data_AF-A0A357B4T6-F1
#
_entry.id   AF-A0A357B4T6-F1
#
_cell.length_a   1.000
_cell.length_b   1.000
_cell.length_c   1.000
_cell.angle_alpha   90.00
_cell.angle_beta   90.00
_cell.angle_gamma   90.00
#
_symmetry.space_group_name_H-M   'P 1'
#
loop_
_entity.id
_entity.type
_entity.pdbx_description
1 polymer ?
#
loop_
_entity_poly.entity_id
_entity_poly.type
_entity_poly.pdbx_seq_one_letter_code
_entity_poly.pdbx_strand_id
1 'polypeptide(L)'
;MGEITFSIDGLKIKVNEGDTILMAALEHGIYIPHLCYHPDLKSFGGCRLCTIEIEGRGLTISCKTPVEEGVRVITENPEINKARRIAAELIIANHYSECLQCARNTDCRL
;
A
#
# COMPACT_ATOMS: atom_id res chain seq x y z
N MET A 1 -1.46 -17.08 -19.12
CA MET A 1 -1.35 -16.01 -18.12
C MET A 1 -0.03 -15.32 -18.41
N GLY A 2 -0.03 -14.04 -18.76
CA GLY A 2 1.20 -13.30 -19.04
C GLY A 2 1.97 -13.07 -17.74
N GLU A 3 3.30 -13.21 -17.78
CA GLU A 3 4.18 -12.81 -16.69
C GLU A 3 4.59 -11.35 -16.96
N ILE A 4 4.37 -10.47 -15.98
CA ILE A 4 4.71 -9.06 -16.06
C ILE A 4 5.92 -8.80 -15.16
N THR A 5 6.90 -8.06 -15.66
CA THR A 5 8.05 -7.60 -14.88
C THR A 5 7.95 -6.10 -14.63
N PHE A 6 8.14 -5.70 -13.37
CA PHE A 6 8.25 -4.29 -13.00
C PHE A 6 9.28 -4.10 -11.89
N SER A 7 9.48 -2.85 -11.44
CA SER A 7 10.42 -2.56 -10.37
C SER A 7 9.76 -1.84 -9.19
N ILE A 8 10.14 -2.23 -7.98
CA ILE A 8 9.78 -1.57 -6.71
C ILE A 8 11.07 -1.23 -5.98
N ASP A 9 11.32 0.04 -5.71
CA ASP A 9 12.53 0.53 -5.00
C ASP A 9 13.85 -0.02 -5.58
N GLY A 10 13.90 -0.17 -6.91
CA GLY A 10 15.05 -0.72 -7.64
C GLY A 10 15.11 -2.24 -7.73
N LEU A 11 14.25 -2.97 -7.01
CA LEU A 11 14.13 -4.43 -7.09
C LEU A 11 13.22 -4.82 -8.26
N LYS A 12 13.71 -5.67 -9.17
CA LYS A 12 12.88 -6.23 -10.24
C LYS A 12 12.07 -7.40 -9.71
N ILE A 13 10.76 -7.35 -9.93
CA ILE A 13 9.84 -8.41 -9.51
C ILE A 13 9.00 -8.89 -10.68
N LYS A 14 8.61 -10.16 -10.63
CA LYS A 14 7.84 -10.87 -11.65
C LYS A 14 6.55 -11.34 -11.05
N VAL A 15 5.43 -11.03 -11.69
CA VAL A 15 4.10 -11.35 -11.19
C VAL A 15 3.17 -11.77 -12.31
N ASN A 16 2.03 -12.35 -11.94
CA ASN A 16 1.00 -12.69 -12.90
C ASN A 16 0.26 -11.41 -13.32
N GLU A 17 -0.10 -11.36 -14.60
CA GLU A 17 -1.00 -10.34 -15.11
C GLU A 17 -2.35 -10.37 -14.35
N GLY A 18 -2.78 -9.19 -13.89
CA GLY A 18 -4.02 -9.02 -13.13
C GLY A 18 -3.81 -8.67 -11.66
N ASP A 19 -2.60 -8.88 -11.12
CA ASP A 19 -2.29 -8.51 -9.73
C ASP A 19 -2.22 -6.99 -9.54
N THR A 20 -2.54 -6.55 -8.32
CA THR A 20 -2.31 -5.16 -7.92
C THR A 20 -0.88 -4.98 -7.42
N ILE A 21 -0.36 -3.75 -7.47
CA ILE A 21 0.98 -3.44 -6.96
C ILE A 21 1.11 -3.85 -5.48
N LEU A 22 0.05 -3.70 -4.67
CA LEU A 22 0.08 -4.12 -3.27
C LEU A 22 0.21 -5.64 -3.13
N MET A 23 -0.58 -6.42 -3.88
CA MET A 23 -0.49 -7.89 -3.88
C MET A 23 0.91 -8.34 -4.30
N ALA A 24 1.39 -7.83 -5.43
CA ALA A 24 2.72 -8.09 -5.96
C ALA A 24 3.84 -7.83 -4.95
N ALA A 25 3.78 -6.68 -4.26
CA ALA A 25 4.75 -6.31 -3.24
C ALA A 25 4.73 -7.29 -2.05
N LEU A 26 3.53 -7.62 -1.53
CA LEU A 26 3.39 -8.49 -0.37
C LEU A 26 3.85 -9.93 -0.66
N GLU A 27 3.56 -10.46 -1.85
CA GLU A 27 4.04 -11.79 -2.28
C GLU A 27 5.57 -11.86 -2.37
N HIS A 28 6.23 -10.73 -2.64
CA HIS A 28 7.68 -10.60 -2.68
C HIS A 28 8.29 -10.13 -1.35
N GLY A 29 7.51 -10.12 -0.26
CA GLY A 29 7.98 -9.73 1.07
C GLY A 29 8.23 -8.23 1.24
N ILE A 30 7.77 -7.39 0.32
CA ILE A 30 7.87 -5.93 0.39
C ILE A 30 6.62 -5.41 1.09
N TYR A 31 6.80 -4.89 2.31
CA TYR A 31 5.70 -4.33 3.07
C TYR A 31 5.35 -2.91 2.61
N ILE A 32 4.10 -2.72 2.18
CA ILE A 32 3.50 -1.40 1.95
C ILE A 32 2.42 -1.20 3.02
N PRO A 33 2.42 -0.10 3.80
CA PRO A 33 1.45 0.13 4.86
C PRO A 33 0.00 0.05 4.37
N HIS A 34 -0.85 -0.74 5.04
CA HIS A 34 -2.26 -0.89 4.67
C HIS A 34 -3.10 -1.31 5.88
N LEU A 35 -4.34 -0.82 5.93
CA LEU A 35 -5.32 -1.21 6.95
C LEU A 35 -6.56 -1.86 6.34
N CYS A 36 -6.98 -1.39 5.17
CA CYS A 36 -8.27 -1.74 4.58
C CYS A 36 -8.18 -2.81 3.49
N TYR A 37 -7.00 -3.35 3.24
CA TYR A 37 -6.78 -4.41 2.27
C TYR A 37 -6.89 -5.79 2.95
N HIS A 38 -7.54 -6.73 2.28
CA HIS A 38 -7.60 -8.13 2.65
C HIS A 38 -7.62 -8.96 1.35
N PRO A 39 -6.88 -10.07 1.25
CA PRO A 39 -6.79 -10.86 0.00
C PRO A 39 -8.16 -11.37 -0.47
N ASP A 40 -9.03 -11.76 0.46
CA ASP A 40 -10.37 -12.29 0.13
C ASP A 40 -11.42 -11.21 -0.18
N LEU A 41 -11.08 -9.92 -0.08
CA LEU A 41 -12.02 -8.81 -0.28
C LEU A 41 -11.58 -7.88 -1.40
N LYS A 42 -12.56 -7.34 -2.13
CA LYS A 42 -12.29 -6.32 -3.13
C LYS A 42 -11.75 -5.05 -2.49
N SER A 43 -10.59 -4.59 -2.94
CA SER A 43 -9.97 -3.39 -2.39
C SER A 43 -10.77 -2.13 -2.72
N PHE A 44 -11.17 -1.38 -1.69
CA PHE A 44 -11.91 -0.11 -1.86
C PHE A 44 -11.00 1.12 -1.77
N GLY A 45 -9.83 1.01 -1.15
CA GLY A 45 -8.81 2.07 -1.11
C GLY A 45 -9.08 3.21 -0.12
N GLY A 46 -9.84 2.96 0.96
CA GLY A 46 -10.22 4.02 1.89
C GLY A 46 -9.15 4.46 2.88
N CYS A 47 -8.27 3.56 3.35
CA CYS A 47 -7.27 3.94 4.37
C CYS A 47 -6.16 4.84 3.82
N ARG A 48 -5.92 4.84 2.50
CA ARG A 48 -4.87 5.62 1.81
C ARG A 48 -3.42 5.41 2.29
N LEU A 49 -3.16 4.55 3.26
CA LEU A 49 -1.79 4.26 3.75
C LEU A 49 -0.92 3.58 2.69
N CYS A 50 -1.55 2.85 1.77
CA CYS A 50 -0.85 2.16 0.69
C CYS A 50 -0.43 3.07 -0.47
N THR A 51 -0.34 4.38 -0.21
CA THR A 51 0.13 5.38 -1.16
C THR A 51 1.56 5.08 -1.57
N ILE A 52 1.82 5.13 -2.87
CA ILE A 52 3.10 4.93 -3.53
C ILE A 52 3.25 5.99 -4.62
N GLU A 53 4.43 6.09 -5.21
CA GLU A 53 4.66 6.88 -6.41
C GLU A 53 5.01 5.95 -7.59
N ILE A 54 4.47 6.25 -8.76
CA ILE A 54 4.91 5.64 -10.01
C ILE A 54 5.65 6.72 -10.81
N GLU A 55 6.88 6.42 -11.22
CA GLU A 55 7.68 7.36 -12.03
C GLU A 55 6.90 7.81 -13.27
N GLY A 56 6.80 9.13 -13.46
CA GLY A 56 6.07 9.73 -14.58
C GLY A 56 4.54 9.80 -14.42
N ARG A 57 3.95 9.23 -13.35
CA ARG A 57 2.51 9.31 -13.04
C ARG A 57 2.20 10.00 -11.71
N GLY A 58 3.14 10.01 -10.78
CA GLY A 58 2.97 10.62 -9.46
C GLY A 58 2.32 9.69 -8.44
N LEU A 59 1.72 10.27 -7.39
CA LEU A 59 1.16 9.53 -6.26
C LEU A 59 -0.13 8.78 -6.61
N THR A 60 -0.21 7.52 -6.21
CA THR A 60 -1.41 6.68 -6.34
C THR A 60 -1.49 5.68 -5.19
N ILE A 61 -2.55 4.87 -5.14
CA ILE A 61 -2.73 3.79 -4.16
C ILE A 61 -2.35 2.44 -4.78
N SER A 62 -1.47 1.69 -4.11
CA SER A 62 -1.00 0.38 -4.60
C SER A 62 -2.10 -0.70 -4.59
N CYS A 63 -3.10 -0.59 -3.70
CA CYS A 63 -4.13 -1.61 -3.53
C CYS A 63 -5.21 -1.64 -4.64
N LYS A 64 -5.25 -0.63 -5.52
CA LYS A 64 -6.17 -0.58 -6.67
C LYS A 64 -5.45 -0.39 -8.01
N THR A 65 -4.16 -0.12 -7.98
CA THR A 65 -3.38 0.06 -9.21
C THR A 65 -2.92 -1.32 -9.68
N PRO A 66 -3.33 -1.77 -10.88
CA PRO A 66 -2.83 -3.01 -11.47
C PRO A 66 -1.34 -2.88 -11.80
N VAL A 67 -0.63 -4.00 -11.79
CA VAL A 67 0.76 -4.04 -12.27
C VAL A 67 0.79 -3.90 -13.78
N GLU A 68 1.72 -3.10 -14.28
CA GLU A 68 1.97 -2.89 -15.70
C GLU A 68 3.45 -3.14 -16.01
N GLU A 69 3.76 -3.61 -17.22
CA GLU A 69 5.12 -3.94 -17.62
C GLU A 69 6.04 -2.72 -17.59
N GLY A 70 7.23 -2.90 -17.01
CA GLY A 70 8.29 -1.90 -17.02
C GLY A 70 8.06 -0.68 -16.11
N VAL A 71 6.97 -0.62 -15.35
CA VAL A 71 6.76 0.51 -14.42
C VAL A 71 7.78 0.50 -13.28
N ARG A 72 8.08 1.69 -12.76
CA ARG A 72 8.94 1.87 -11.61
C ARG A 72 8.15 2.49 -10.48
N VAL A 73 8.07 1.74 -9.39
CA VAL A 73 7.34 2.10 -8.19
C VAL A 73 8.35 2.50 -7.12
N ILE A 74 8.07 3.62 -6.48
CA ILE A 74 8.78 4.09 -5.30
C ILE A 74 7.81 3.96 -4.13
N THR A 75 8.20 3.26 -3.08
CA THR A 75 7.35 3.05 -1.89
C THR A 75 7.67 3.99 -0.75
N GLU A 76 8.82 4.68 -0.80
CA GLU A 76 9.25 5.63 0.21
C GLU A 76 9.91 6.85 -0.41
N ASN A 77 9.34 8.02 -0.12
CA ASN A 77 9.91 9.33 -0.39
C ASN A 77 9.19 10.39 0.47
N PRO A 78 9.65 11.66 0.50
CA PRO A 78 9.04 12.70 1.33
C PRO A 78 7.55 12.96 1.04
N GLU A 79 7.13 12.93 -0.23
CA GLU A 79 5.75 13.19 -0.63
C GLU A 79 4.82 12.02 -0.25
N ILE A 80 5.27 10.77 -0.43
CA ILE A 80 4.58 9.57 0.04
C ILE A 80 4.41 9.61 1.55
N ASN A 81 5.47 9.92 2.29
CA ASN A 81 5.45 9.95 3.75
C ASN A 81 4.53 11.05 4.27
N LYS A 82 4.50 12.22 3.61
CA LYS A 82 3.54 13.29 3.90
C LYS A 82 2.10 12.85 3.65
N ALA A 83 1.80 12.20 2.53
CA ALA A 83 0.47 11.69 2.21
C ALA A 83 0.00 10.63 3.22
N ARG A 84 0.88 9.69 3.58
CA ARG A 84 0.61 8.66 4.60
C ARG A 84 0.35 9.27 5.97
N ARG A 85 1.14 10.27 6.37
CA ARG A 85 0.96 10.99 7.63
C ARG A 85 -0.41 11.66 7.70
N ILE A 86 -0.80 12.39 6.66
CA ILE A 86 -2.13 13.03 6.60
C ILE A 86 -3.24 11.96 6.69
N ALA A 87 -3.10 10.85 5.97
CA ALA A 87 -4.07 9.76 6.03
C ALA A 87 -4.18 9.18 7.46
N ALA A 88 -3.06 8.91 8.12
CA ALA A 88 -3.03 8.43 9.50
C ALA A 88 -3.64 9.47 10.48
N GLU A 89 -3.29 10.75 10.35
CA GLU A 89 -3.85 11.84 11.16
C GLU A 89 -5.38 11.92 11.03
N LEU A 90 -5.93 11.78 9.81
CA LEU A 90 -7.37 11.78 9.57
C LEU A 90 -8.07 10.54 10.15
N ILE A 91 -7.42 9.37 10.11
CA ILE A 91 -7.95 8.16 10.73
C ILE A 91 -7.98 8.31 12.25
N ILE A 92 -6.88 8.81 12.84
CA ILE A 92 -6.76 9.00 14.29
C ILE A 92 -7.69 10.11 14.79
N ALA A 93 -7.95 11.15 14.00
CA ALA A 93 -8.86 12.25 14.38
C ALA A 93 -10.27 11.77 14.75
N ASN A 94 -10.72 10.64 14.20
CA ASN A 94 -12.00 10.01 14.52
C ASN A 94 -11.87 8.74 15.39
N HIS A 95 -10.67 8.41 15.86
CA HIS A 95 -10.39 7.23 16.66
C HIS A 95 -10.44 7.53 18.16
N TYR A 96 -11.12 6.69 18.93
CA TYR A 96 -11.14 6.79 20.40
C TYR A 96 -9.77 6.40 20.95
N SER A 97 -9.04 7.38 21.48
CA SER A 97 -7.64 7.26 21.92
C SER A 97 -7.48 6.56 23.28
N GLU A 98 -8.21 5.48 23.51
CA GLU A 98 -8.20 4.69 24.75
C GLU A 98 -7.32 3.43 24.60
N CYS A 99 -6.13 3.59 24.02
CA CYS A 99 -5.28 2.47 23.60
C CYS A 99 -4.97 1.47 24.73
N LEU A 100 -4.79 1.95 25.96
CA LEU A 100 -4.47 1.10 27.11
C LEU A 100 -5.64 0.21 27.57
N GLN A 101 -6.88 0.59 27.25
CA GLN A 101 -8.09 -0.16 27.61
C GLN A 101 -8.67 -0.91 26.40
N CYS A 102 -8.19 -0.61 25.20
CA CYS A 102 -8.65 -1.23 23.97
C CYS A 102 -8.33 -2.73 23.94
N ALA A 103 -9.33 -3.55 23.58
CA ALA A 103 -9.16 -5.00 23.43
C ALA A 103 -8.15 -5.41 22.34
N ARG A 104 -7.82 -4.49 21.42
CA ARG A 104 -6.80 -4.69 20.37
C ARG A 104 -5.42 -4.18 20.78
N ASN A 105 -5.24 -3.68 22.00
CA ASN A 105 -3.92 -3.29 22.49
C ASN A 105 -2.93 -4.45 22.28
N THR A 106 -1.70 -4.14 21.87
CA THR A 106 -0.62 -5.09 21.48
C THR A 106 -0.79 -5.88 20.17
N ASP A 107 -1.98 -5.87 19.56
CA ASP A 107 -2.27 -6.46 18.24
C ASP A 107 -2.98 -5.44 17.31
N CYS A 108 -2.77 -4.16 17.58
CA CYS A 108 -3.33 -3.07 16.80
C CYS A 108 -2.45 -2.82 15.57
N ARG A 109 -3.06 -2.82 14.38
CA ARG A 109 -2.37 -2.48 13.11
C ARG A 109 -2.46 -1.00 12.74
N LEU A 110 -3.27 -0.22 13.47
CA LEU A 110 -3.31 1.24 13.40
C LEU A 110 -2.16 1.81 14.23
#